data_AF-A0A7V6ZQH6-F1
#
_entry.id   AF-A0A7V6ZQH6-F1
#
_cell.length_a   1.000
_cell.length_b   1.000
_cell.length_c   1.000
_cell.angle_alpha   90.00
_cell.angle_beta   90.00
_cell.angle_gamma   90.00
#
_symmetry.space_group_name_H-M   'P 1'
#
loop_
_entity.id
_entity.type
_entity.pdbx_description
1 polymer ?
#
loop_
_entity_poly.entity_id
_entity_poly.type
_entity_poly.pdbx_seq_one_letter_code
_entity_poly.pdbx_strand_id
1 'polypeptide(L)'
;GKVLAYFRNFLKERSLEADGVLLVSAFRRPDIETLLEEIFRLKGKNDVCFVGTTNVGKSTVINGLVKRLGLDAKPLTTSSAVSTTLGLVRVPLPDGSYLIDTPGIPNHKQATYYLSFEHQNLLIQHRSVRPRVYQLLPGQSLFIGGFGRLDFVAGEASSFVVNVPNALTVHRTKLAAADAFYQTHKDDILKIPDEREREKLGEFKKYSFKFGPEKREIAVSGLGFISLVGTGEVEFHCFEKIKVSMREAII
;
A
#
# COMPACT_ATOMS: atom_id res chain seq x y z
N GLY A 1 -11.55 7.46 -14.42
CA GLY A 1 -10.18 7.95 -14.15
C GLY A 1 -9.17 6.81 -14.27
N LYS A 2 -7.89 7.13 -14.50
CA LYS A 2 -6.80 6.15 -14.73
C LYS A 2 -6.69 5.08 -13.62
N VAL A 3 -6.85 5.46 -12.36
CA VAL A 3 -6.81 4.53 -11.21
C VAL A 3 -7.91 3.46 -11.29
N LEU A 4 -9.14 3.84 -11.63
CA LEU A 4 -10.24 2.87 -11.81
C LEU A 4 -9.99 1.94 -13.00
N ALA A 5 -9.45 2.47 -14.10
CA ALA A 5 -9.07 1.66 -15.26
C ALA A 5 -7.98 0.63 -14.90
N TYR A 6 -6.97 1.06 -14.13
CA TYR A 6 -5.94 0.18 -13.61
C TYR A 6 -6.51 -0.98 -12.79
N PHE A 7 -7.41 -0.71 -11.83
CA PHE A 7 -8.00 -1.77 -11.02
C PHE A 7 -8.89 -2.72 -11.84
N ARG A 8 -9.65 -2.21 -12.81
CA ARG A 8 -10.44 -3.06 -13.71
C ARG A 8 -9.54 -3.98 -14.54
N ASN A 9 -8.44 -3.47 -15.08
CA ASN A 9 -7.46 -4.27 -15.81
C ASN A 9 -6.78 -5.30 -14.89
N PHE A 10 -6.41 -4.90 -13.67
CA PHE A 10 -5.81 -5.78 -12.68
C PHE A 10 -6.70 -6.99 -12.32
N LEU A 11 -8.02 -6.77 -12.23
CA LEU A 11 -9.01 -7.83 -12.01
C LEU A 11 -9.14 -8.72 -13.26
N LYS A 12 -9.27 -8.11 -14.44
CA LYS A 12 -9.37 -8.84 -15.72
C LYS A 12 -8.18 -9.76 -15.98
N GLU A 13 -6.95 -9.29 -15.74
CA GLU A 13 -5.72 -10.08 -15.87
C GLU A 13 -5.67 -11.30 -14.95
N ARG A 14 -6.48 -11.32 -13.88
CA ARG A 14 -6.56 -12.40 -12.89
C ARG A 14 -7.82 -13.25 -13.07
N SER A 15 -8.58 -13.01 -14.14
CA SER A 15 -9.87 -13.67 -14.37
C SER A 15 -10.82 -13.50 -13.17
N LEU A 16 -10.75 -12.33 -12.51
CA LEU A 16 -11.67 -11.96 -11.44
C LEU A 16 -12.72 -11.02 -12.02
N GLU A 17 -13.98 -11.45 -11.93
CA GLU A 17 -15.13 -10.64 -12.28
C GLU A 17 -15.63 -9.88 -11.06
N ALA A 18 -16.00 -8.62 -11.24
CA ALA A 18 -16.55 -7.79 -10.18
C ALA A 18 -17.72 -6.96 -10.75
N ASP A 19 -18.85 -6.94 -10.03
CA ASP A 19 -20.04 -6.16 -10.41
C ASP A 19 -19.77 -4.64 -10.39
N GLY A 20 -18.77 -4.20 -9.64
CA GLY A 20 -18.40 -2.80 -9.51
C GLY A 20 -16.99 -2.59 -8.96
N VAL A 21 -16.40 -1.44 -9.28
CA VAL A 21 -15.13 -0.97 -8.69
C VAL A 21 -15.33 0.46 -8.23
N LEU A 22 -15.19 0.69 -6.92
CA LEU A 22 -15.32 2.00 -6.28
C LEU A 22 -13.98 2.45 -5.70
N LEU A 23 -13.72 3.75 -5.77
CA LEU A 23 -12.66 4.40 -4.98
C LEU A 23 -13.33 5.12 -3.82
N VAL A 24 -12.97 4.73 -2.60
CA VAL A 24 -13.60 5.25 -1.39
C VAL A 24 -12.54 5.67 -0.38
N SER A 25 -12.76 6.78 0.30
CA SER A 25 -12.07 7.13 1.53
C SER A 25 -13.02 6.94 2.71
N ALA A 26 -12.63 6.12 3.69
CA ALA A 26 -13.40 5.93 4.92
C ALA A 26 -13.60 7.23 5.73
N PHE A 27 -12.79 8.26 5.43
CA PHE A 27 -12.86 9.57 6.08
C PHE A 27 -13.72 10.58 5.32
N ARG A 28 -14.18 10.26 4.10
CA ARG A 28 -15.04 11.12 3.30
C ARG A 28 -16.47 10.60 3.36
N ARG A 29 -17.36 11.41 3.94
CA ARG A 29 -18.79 11.08 4.04
C ARG A 29 -19.44 10.73 2.69
N PRO A 30 -19.23 11.49 1.60
CA PRO A 30 -19.84 11.15 0.30
C PRO A 30 -19.38 9.78 -0.20
N ASP A 31 -18.11 9.42 -0.02
CA ASP A 31 -17.57 8.14 -0.47
C ASP A 31 -18.20 6.96 0.31
N ILE A 32 -18.43 7.13 1.61
CA ILE A 32 -19.14 6.14 2.44
C ILE A 32 -20.62 6.03 2.06
N GLU A 33 -21.28 7.14 1.73
CA GLU A 33 -22.66 7.14 1.24
C GLU A 33 -22.78 6.39 -0.10
N THR A 34 -21.89 6.67 -1.05
CA THR A 34 -21.82 5.94 -2.33
C THR A 34 -21.55 4.45 -2.13
N LEU A 35 -20.65 4.08 -1.22
CA LEU A 35 -20.39 2.66 -0.91
C LEU A 35 -21.63 1.98 -0.34
N LEU A 36 -22.34 2.65 0.58
CA LEU A 36 -23.55 2.12 1.20
C LEU A 36 -24.64 1.90 0.15
N GLU A 37 -24.89 2.89 -0.72
CA GLU A 37 -25.85 2.79 -1.82
C GLU A 37 -25.54 1.60 -2.73
N GLU A 38 -24.28 1.43 -3.12
CA GLU A 38 -23.87 0.32 -4.00
C GLU A 38 -24.02 -1.04 -3.31
N ILE A 39 -23.66 -1.14 -2.02
CA ILE A 39 -23.88 -2.35 -1.22
C ILE A 39 -25.36 -2.71 -1.20
N PHE A 40 -26.26 -1.75 -0.92
CA PHE A 40 -27.70 -2.03 -0.88
C PHE A 40 -28.28 -2.35 -2.26
N ARG A 41 -27.73 -1.78 -3.33
CA ARG A 41 -28.10 -2.09 -4.72
C ARG A 41 -27.76 -3.53 -5.10
N LEU A 42 -26.59 -4.02 -4.69
CA LEU A 42 -26.06 -5.32 -5.10
C LEU A 42 -26.44 -6.48 -4.15
N LYS A 43 -26.45 -6.26 -2.84
CA LYS A 43 -26.56 -7.35 -1.85
C LYS A 43 -27.92 -8.05 -1.86
N GLY A 44 -28.98 -7.36 -2.31
CA GLY A 44 -30.36 -7.81 -2.13
C GLY A 44 -30.67 -8.01 -0.64
N LYS A 45 -30.99 -9.26 -0.26
CA LYS A 45 -31.26 -9.69 1.14
C LYS A 45 -30.09 -10.42 1.80
N ASN A 46 -28.93 -10.50 1.14
CA ASN A 46 -27.79 -11.27 1.64
C ASN A 46 -26.93 -10.47 2.63
N ASP A 47 -26.21 -11.20 3.48
CA ASP A 47 -25.13 -10.66 4.31
C ASP A 47 -23.96 -10.16 3.42
N VAL A 48 -23.21 -9.18 3.92
CA VAL A 48 -22.11 -8.53 3.21
C VAL A 48 -20.81 -8.80 3.94
N CYS A 49 -19.94 -9.62 3.34
CA CYS A 49 -18.63 -9.94 3.89
C CYS A 49 -17.55 -8.99 3.35
N PHE A 50 -16.80 -8.35 4.25
CA PHE A 50 -15.61 -7.60 3.89
C PHE A 50 -14.40 -8.50 3.96
N VAL A 51 -13.72 -8.71 2.83
CA VAL A 51 -12.50 -9.50 2.72
C VAL A 51 -11.32 -8.64 2.26
N GLY A 52 -10.12 -8.92 2.75
CA GLY A 52 -8.93 -8.18 2.37
C GLY A 52 -7.72 -8.54 3.24
N THR A 53 -6.54 -8.05 2.85
CA THR A 53 -5.33 -8.28 3.63
C THR A 53 -5.32 -7.45 4.92
N THR A 54 -4.44 -7.78 5.86
CA THR A 54 -4.20 -6.95 7.06
C THR A 54 -3.78 -5.53 6.66
N ASN A 55 -4.22 -4.52 7.42
CA ASN A 55 -3.86 -3.10 7.24
C ASN A 55 -4.31 -2.42 5.93
N VAL A 56 -5.34 -2.93 5.25
CA VAL A 56 -5.94 -2.28 4.06
C VAL A 56 -7.02 -1.25 4.38
N GLY A 57 -7.36 -1.06 5.66
CA GLY A 57 -8.41 -0.12 6.10
C GLY A 57 -9.83 -0.69 6.13
N LYS A 58 -9.98 -2.02 6.04
CA LYS A 58 -11.28 -2.72 6.11
C LYS A 58 -12.13 -2.29 7.32
N SER A 59 -11.58 -2.40 8.53
CA SER A 59 -12.33 -2.06 9.74
C SER A 59 -12.62 -0.55 9.84
N THR A 60 -11.77 0.31 9.26
CA THR A 60 -12.03 1.76 9.14
C THR A 60 -13.24 2.04 8.24
N VAL A 61 -13.36 1.34 7.10
CA VAL A 61 -14.51 1.45 6.19
C VAL A 61 -15.79 0.97 6.88
N ILE A 62 -15.75 -0.18 7.55
CA ILE A 62 -16.90 -0.73 8.27
C ILE A 62 -17.37 0.24 9.36
N ASN A 63 -16.44 0.77 10.16
CA ASN A 63 -16.76 1.78 11.17
C ASN A 63 -17.39 3.05 10.56
N GLY A 64 -16.93 3.45 9.36
CA GLY A 64 -17.55 4.53 8.59
C GLY A 64 -19.00 4.24 8.22
N LEU A 65 -19.30 3.03 7.72
CA LEU A 65 -20.65 2.58 7.38
C LEU A 65 -21.57 2.50 8.61
N VAL A 66 -21.08 1.91 9.71
CA VAL A 66 -21.80 1.79 10.99
C VAL A 66 -22.18 3.16 11.52
N LYS A 67 -21.22 4.09 11.57
CA LYS A 67 -21.47 5.48 11.98
C LYS A 67 -22.50 6.14 11.07
N ARG A 68 -22.45 5.90 9.75
CA ARG A 68 -23.39 6.51 8.79
C ARG A 68 -24.82 6.00 8.93
N LEU A 69 -24.97 4.74 9.32
CA LEU A 69 -26.26 4.10 9.58
C LEU A 69 -26.83 4.42 10.98
N GLY A 70 -26.07 5.11 11.84
CA GLY A 70 -26.48 5.38 13.21
C GLY A 70 -26.59 4.11 14.06
N LEU A 71 -25.85 3.06 13.68
CA LEU A 71 -25.85 1.79 14.39
C LEU A 71 -24.89 1.88 15.59
N ASP A 72 -25.27 1.26 16.71
CA ASP A 72 -24.36 1.06 17.82
C ASP A 72 -23.19 0.18 17.36
N ALA A 73 -21.97 0.70 17.49
CA ALA A 73 -20.75 -0.01 17.10
C ALA A 73 -20.42 -1.19 18.04
N LYS A 74 -21.30 -1.54 18.99
CA LYS A 74 -21.10 -2.71 19.84
C LYS A 74 -21.14 -3.95 18.95
N PRO A 75 -20.00 -4.64 18.78
CA PRO A 75 -20.00 -5.88 18.02
C PRO A 75 -20.87 -6.88 18.77
N LEU A 76 -21.77 -7.56 18.07
CA LEU A 76 -22.38 -8.78 18.58
C LEU A 76 -21.30 -9.86 18.58
N THR A 77 -20.39 -9.82 19.55
CA THR A 77 -19.53 -10.94 19.85
C THR A 77 -20.39 -12.05 20.46
N THR A 78 -20.27 -13.23 19.87
CA THR A 78 -20.80 -14.53 20.34
C THR A 78 -22.30 -14.77 20.14
N SER A 79 -22.65 -15.45 19.04
CA SER A 79 -23.71 -16.46 19.14
C SER A 79 -23.12 -17.68 19.84
N SER A 80 -23.61 -17.95 21.03
CA SER A 80 -23.32 -19.08 21.91
C SER A 80 -23.74 -20.42 21.30
N ALA A 81 -23.06 -20.85 20.24
CA ALA A 81 -23.18 -22.19 19.70
C ALA A 81 -21.81 -22.66 19.17
N VAL A 82 -21.13 -23.43 20.02
CA VAL A 82 -20.16 -24.50 19.68
C VAL A 82 -19.20 -24.16 18.52
N SER A 83 -18.00 -23.67 18.86
CA SER A 83 -16.81 -23.43 18.01
C SER A 83 -16.58 -21.99 17.52
N THR A 84 -16.09 -21.13 18.42
CA THR A 84 -15.67 -19.74 18.17
C THR A 84 -14.27 -19.63 17.54
N THR A 85 -14.06 -20.23 16.37
CA THR A 85 -12.71 -20.35 15.78
C THR A 85 -12.35 -19.24 14.77
N LEU A 86 -13.31 -18.41 14.31
CA LEU A 86 -13.13 -17.58 13.10
C LEU A 86 -12.98 -16.06 13.29
N GLY A 87 -13.08 -15.50 14.52
CA GLY A 87 -12.79 -14.08 14.77
C GLY A 87 -13.62 -13.07 13.95
N LEU A 88 -14.82 -13.46 13.50
CA LEU A 88 -15.72 -12.63 12.70
C LEU A 88 -16.46 -11.62 13.57
N VAL A 89 -16.61 -10.39 13.07
CA VAL A 89 -17.46 -9.36 13.71
C VAL A 89 -18.70 -9.13 12.84
N ARG A 90 -19.89 -9.20 13.44
CA ARG A 90 -21.16 -9.01 12.74
C ARG A 90 -21.84 -7.72 13.23
N VAL A 91 -22.26 -6.89 12.29
CA VAL A 91 -23.01 -5.64 12.55
C VAL A 91 -24.37 -5.74 11.86
N PRO A 92 -25.48 -5.71 12.62
CA PRO A 92 -26.82 -5.84 12.04
C PRO A 92 -27.18 -4.62 11.19
N LEU A 93 -27.80 -4.85 10.03
CA LEU A 93 -28.38 -3.84 9.16
C LEU A 93 -29.89 -3.69 9.42
N PRO A 94 -30.49 -2.53 9.08
CA PRO A 94 -31.93 -2.28 9.30
C PRO A 94 -32.89 -3.26 8.59
N ASP A 95 -32.43 -3.94 7.54
CA ASP A 95 -33.23 -4.90 6.78
C ASP A 95 -33.07 -6.36 7.27
N GLY A 96 -32.38 -6.57 8.40
CA GLY A 96 -32.17 -7.88 9.02
C GLY A 96 -30.95 -8.65 8.50
N SER A 97 -30.24 -8.13 7.49
CA SER A 97 -28.94 -8.66 7.04
C SER A 97 -27.78 -8.16 7.92
N TYR A 98 -26.56 -8.63 7.68
CA TYR A 98 -25.37 -8.25 8.44
C TYR A 98 -24.23 -7.73 7.57
N LEU A 99 -23.48 -6.74 8.08
CA LEU A 99 -22.10 -6.51 7.65
C LEU A 99 -21.18 -7.44 8.46
N ILE A 100 -20.30 -8.17 7.79
CA ILE A 100 -19.40 -9.13 8.40
C ILE A 100 -17.96 -8.68 8.16
N ASP A 101 -17.27 -8.28 9.22
CA ASP A 101 -15.83 -8.05 9.21
C ASP A 101 -15.10 -9.38 9.35
N THR A 102 -14.29 -9.72 8.35
CA THR A 102 -13.45 -10.93 8.39
C THR A 102 -12.03 -10.62 8.89
N PRO A 103 -11.33 -11.57 9.55
CA PRO A 103 -9.91 -11.43 9.83
C PRO A 103 -9.12 -11.07 8.57
N GLY A 104 -8.23 -10.10 8.69
CA GLY A 104 -7.38 -9.71 7.56
C GLY A 104 -6.39 -10.83 7.20
N ILE A 105 -6.23 -11.11 5.91
CA ILE A 105 -5.26 -12.09 5.43
C ILE A 105 -3.84 -11.50 5.54
N PRO A 106 -2.90 -12.13 6.26
CA PRO A 106 -1.52 -11.65 6.32
C PRO A 106 -0.89 -11.54 4.93
N ASN A 107 -0.25 -10.41 4.63
CA ASN A 107 0.49 -10.23 3.39
C ASN A 107 2.00 -10.15 3.67
N HIS A 108 2.65 -11.32 3.65
CA HIS A 108 4.10 -11.44 3.87
C HIS A 108 4.96 -10.73 2.80
N LYS A 109 4.35 -10.22 1.72
CA LYS A 109 5.06 -9.47 0.67
C LYS A 109 5.04 -7.96 0.87
N GLN A 110 4.37 -7.47 1.93
CA GLN A 110 4.18 -6.06 2.21
C GLN A 110 5.16 -5.59 3.29
N ALA A 111 5.84 -4.46 3.06
CA ALA A 111 6.82 -3.92 4.01
C ALA A 111 6.26 -3.71 5.42
N THR A 112 5.05 -3.15 5.51
CA THR A 112 4.38 -2.83 6.78
C THR A 112 4.03 -4.05 7.62
N TYR A 113 4.06 -5.26 7.06
CA TYR A 113 3.81 -6.50 7.81
C TYR A 113 4.93 -6.77 8.84
N TYR A 114 6.16 -6.36 8.55
CA TYR A 114 7.33 -6.66 9.37
C TYR A 114 7.65 -5.61 10.43
N LEU A 115 6.95 -4.47 10.38
CA LEU A 115 7.19 -3.32 11.22
C LEU A 115 6.52 -3.45 12.59
N SER A 116 7.13 -2.83 13.59
CA SER A 116 6.54 -2.52 14.88
C SER A 116 5.28 -1.67 14.72
N PHE A 117 4.39 -1.73 15.71
CA PHE A 117 3.16 -0.91 15.71
C PHE A 117 3.46 0.60 15.63
N GLU A 118 4.54 1.05 16.28
CA GLU A 118 5.00 2.44 16.23
C GLU A 118 5.36 2.86 14.81
N HIS A 119 6.24 2.10 14.13
CA HIS A 119 6.62 2.40 12.76
C HIS A 119 5.45 2.26 11.77
N GLN A 120 4.54 1.29 11.97
CA GLN A 120 3.32 1.20 11.17
C GLN A 120 2.51 2.50 11.26
N ASN A 121 2.29 3.03 12.47
CA ASN A 121 1.54 4.28 12.67
C ASN A 121 2.21 5.48 12.02
N LEU A 122 3.55 5.56 12.01
CA LEU A 122 4.27 6.63 11.29
C LEU A 122 4.05 6.57 9.77
N LEU A 123 3.88 5.37 9.21
CA LEU A 123 3.67 5.19 7.77
C LEU A 123 2.23 5.41 7.33
N ILE A 124 1.25 5.37 8.24
CA ILE A 124 -0.16 5.67 7.94
C ILE A 124 -0.29 7.12 7.45
N GLN A 125 -0.95 7.29 6.31
CA GLN A 125 -1.16 8.59 5.69
C GLN A 125 -2.53 9.17 6.10
N HIS A 126 -2.51 10.15 7.01
CA HIS A 126 -3.70 10.93 7.37
C HIS A 126 -3.95 12.13 6.43
N ARG A 127 -2.98 12.45 5.58
CA ARG A 127 -3.03 13.48 4.56
C ARG A 127 -2.52 12.90 3.24
N SER A 128 -2.80 13.58 2.14
CA SER A 128 -2.28 13.17 0.83
C SER A 128 -0.76 12.97 0.87
N VAL A 129 -0.30 11.89 0.23
CA VAL A 129 1.12 11.67 -0.04
C VAL A 129 1.63 12.85 -0.86
N ARG A 130 2.74 13.45 -0.43
CA ARG A 130 3.41 14.54 -1.15
C ARG A 130 4.39 13.95 -2.15
N PRO A 131 4.16 14.12 -3.48
CA PRO A 131 5.11 13.67 -4.47
C PRO A 131 6.44 14.43 -4.30
N ARG A 132 7.56 13.69 -4.25
CA ARG A 132 8.90 14.27 -4.16
C ARG A 132 9.61 14.08 -5.49
N VAL A 133 9.91 15.18 -6.17
CA VAL A 133 10.47 15.17 -7.52
C VAL A 133 11.99 15.33 -7.46
N TYR A 134 12.71 14.43 -8.12
CA TYR A 134 14.17 14.47 -8.25
C TYR A 134 14.56 14.42 -9.72
N GLN A 135 15.34 15.39 -10.17
CA GLN A 135 16.05 15.32 -11.44
C GLN A 135 17.39 14.63 -11.21
N LEU A 136 17.58 13.45 -11.79
CA LEU A 136 18.79 12.64 -11.64
C LEU A 136 19.56 12.53 -12.95
N LEU A 137 20.88 12.47 -12.82
CA LEU A 137 21.83 12.03 -13.83
C LEU A 137 22.29 10.60 -13.48
N PRO A 138 22.77 9.82 -14.46
CA PRO A 138 23.40 8.54 -14.18
C PRO A 138 24.53 8.66 -13.13
N GLY A 139 24.68 7.64 -12.29
CA GLY A 139 25.62 7.64 -11.16
C GLY A 139 25.06 8.28 -9.89
N GLN A 140 23.74 8.39 -9.76
CA GLN A 140 23.07 8.92 -8.56
C GLN A 140 22.05 7.93 -8.00
N SER A 141 21.86 7.98 -6.68
CA SER A 141 21.00 7.06 -5.94
C SER A 141 19.98 7.81 -5.08
N LEU A 142 18.81 7.20 -4.88
CA LEU A 142 17.77 7.62 -3.94
C LEU A 142 17.47 6.50 -2.95
N PHE A 143 17.72 6.74 -1.66
CA PHE A 143 17.23 5.89 -0.57
C PHE A 143 15.78 6.24 -0.23
N ILE A 144 14.97 5.22 0.03
CA ILE A 144 13.56 5.30 0.42
C ILE A 144 13.41 4.75 1.84
N GLY A 145 13.63 5.63 2.84
CA GLY A 145 13.98 5.17 4.18
C GLY A 145 15.15 4.18 4.13
N GLY A 146 15.19 3.25 5.06
CA GLY A 146 16.07 2.08 5.01
C GLY A 146 15.52 0.92 4.20
N PHE A 147 14.33 1.04 3.60
CA PHE A 147 13.66 -0.08 2.91
C PHE A 147 14.27 -0.44 1.57
N GLY A 148 14.84 0.54 0.88
CA GLY A 148 15.41 0.31 -0.43
C GLY A 148 16.13 1.52 -1.02
N ARG A 149 16.84 1.26 -2.11
CA ARG A 149 17.70 2.20 -2.82
C ARG A 149 17.44 2.07 -4.31
N LEU A 150 17.14 3.18 -4.98
CA LEU A 150 17.11 3.26 -6.43
C LEU A 150 18.43 3.84 -6.93
N ASP A 151 19.14 3.11 -7.77
CA ASP A 151 20.38 3.52 -8.43
C ASP A 151 20.09 3.82 -9.89
N PHE A 152 20.36 5.05 -10.34
CA PHE A 152 20.25 5.41 -11.75
C PHE A 152 21.56 5.10 -12.46
N VAL A 153 21.62 3.98 -13.17
CA VAL A 153 22.90 3.41 -13.65
C VAL A 153 23.27 3.88 -15.05
N ALA A 154 22.30 4.11 -15.94
CA ALA A 154 22.55 4.57 -17.30
C ALA A 154 21.33 5.30 -17.87
N GLY A 155 21.54 6.23 -18.81
CA GLY A 155 20.46 6.95 -19.50
C GLY A 155 20.69 8.46 -19.58
N GLU A 156 19.63 9.19 -19.87
CA GLU A 156 19.64 10.66 -19.96
C GLU A 156 19.17 11.29 -18.65
N ALA A 157 19.39 12.61 -18.48
CA ALA A 157 18.81 13.34 -17.35
C ALA A 157 17.30 13.09 -17.27
N SER A 158 16.84 12.48 -16.18
CA SER A 158 15.49 11.95 -16.06
C SER A 158 14.84 12.38 -14.73
N SER A 159 13.51 12.40 -14.73
CA SER A 159 12.69 12.83 -13.59
C SER A 159 12.13 11.62 -12.84
N PHE A 160 12.38 11.60 -11.53
CA PHE A 160 11.96 10.54 -10.62
C PHE A 160 11.01 11.14 -9.59
N VAL A 161 9.75 10.66 -9.58
CA VAL A 161 8.72 11.16 -8.66
C VAL A 161 8.42 10.10 -7.62
N VAL A 162 8.93 10.31 -6.40
CA VAL A 162 8.78 9.39 -5.29
C VAL A 162 7.47 9.67 -4.56
N ASN A 163 6.56 8.68 -4.57
CA ASN A 163 5.25 8.71 -3.92
C ASN A 163 5.20 7.64 -2.83
N VAL A 164 5.71 7.97 -1.65
CA VAL A 164 5.81 7.09 -0.48
C VAL A 164 5.32 7.83 0.78
N PRO A 165 5.03 7.14 1.91
CA PRO A 165 4.66 7.79 3.16
C PRO A 165 5.48 9.05 3.48
N ASN A 166 4.79 10.13 3.84
CA ASN A 166 5.41 11.42 4.12
C ASN A 166 6.45 11.37 5.26
N ALA A 167 6.32 10.39 6.17
CA ALA A 167 7.26 10.16 7.26
C ALA A 167 8.58 9.49 6.81
N LEU A 168 8.62 8.85 5.64
CA LEU A 168 9.85 8.27 5.13
C LEU A 168 10.77 9.34 4.57
N THR A 169 12.01 9.35 5.05
CA THR A 169 13.10 10.13 4.49
C THR A 169 13.41 9.64 3.08
N VAL A 170 13.61 10.57 2.15
CA VAL A 170 14.19 10.26 0.83
C VAL A 170 15.53 10.96 0.74
N HIS A 171 16.61 10.19 0.67
CA HIS A 171 17.96 10.73 0.68
C HIS A 171 18.66 10.47 -0.65
N ARG A 172 19.24 11.52 -1.24
CA ARG A 172 19.98 11.45 -2.50
C ARG A 172 21.48 11.41 -2.23
N THR A 173 22.19 10.50 -2.90
CA THR A 173 23.65 10.43 -2.88
C THR A 173 24.23 10.09 -4.24
N LYS A 174 25.55 10.12 -4.37
CA LYS A 174 26.26 9.57 -5.53
C LYS A 174 26.27 8.04 -5.43
N LEU A 175 26.10 7.35 -6.55
CA LEU A 175 26.12 5.89 -6.62
C LEU A 175 27.38 5.30 -6.01
N ALA A 176 28.55 5.90 -6.31
CA ALA A 176 29.84 5.47 -5.78
C ALA A 176 29.95 5.55 -4.24
N ALA A 177 29.12 6.36 -3.57
CA ALA A 177 29.10 6.51 -2.12
C ALA A 177 27.92 5.76 -1.46
N ALA A 178 27.04 5.14 -2.25
CA ALA A 178 25.75 4.66 -1.76
C ALA A 178 25.89 3.50 -0.78
N ASP A 179 26.78 2.55 -1.04
CA ASP A 179 27.01 1.41 -0.13
C ASP A 179 27.60 1.89 1.22
N ALA A 180 28.60 2.76 1.18
CA ALA A 180 29.19 3.35 2.38
C ALA A 180 28.16 4.18 3.17
N PHE A 181 27.34 4.97 2.48
CA PHE A 181 26.27 5.76 3.10
C PHE A 181 25.29 4.86 3.84
N TYR A 182 24.85 3.75 3.24
CA TYR A 182 23.92 2.82 3.88
C TYR A 182 24.52 2.22 5.15
N GLN A 183 25.78 1.78 5.12
CA GLN A 183 26.42 1.18 6.29
C GLN A 183 26.55 2.17 7.46
N THR A 184 26.87 3.43 7.16
CA THR A 184 26.99 4.48 8.19
C THR A 184 25.63 4.91 8.73
N HIS A 185 24.61 4.98 7.87
CA HIS A 185 23.36 5.70 8.19
C HIS A 185 22.09 4.84 8.29
N LYS A 186 22.22 3.51 8.27
CA LYS A 186 21.08 2.59 8.46
C LYS A 186 20.37 2.76 9.80
N ASP A 187 21.03 3.34 10.81
CA ASP A 187 20.51 3.46 12.17
C ASP A 187 20.15 4.91 12.59
N ASP A 188 20.44 5.93 11.77
CA ASP A 188 20.11 7.33 12.06
C ASP A 188 19.17 7.97 11.01
N ILE A 189 19.62 8.18 9.77
CA ILE A 189 18.89 8.83 8.67
C ILE A 189 17.92 7.85 8.04
N LEU A 190 18.33 6.58 7.90
CA LEU A 190 17.58 5.50 7.26
C LEU A 190 16.96 4.53 8.29
N LYS A 191 16.77 5.01 9.53
CA LYS A 191 16.37 4.23 10.71
C LYS A 191 15.04 3.46 10.64
N ILE A 192 14.24 3.62 9.58
CA ILE A 192 13.03 2.83 9.35
C ILE A 192 13.24 2.04 8.06
N PRO A 193 13.34 0.71 8.12
CA PRO A 193 13.17 -0.17 9.29
C PRO A 193 14.35 -0.15 10.28
N ASP A 194 14.08 -0.43 11.56
CA ASP A 194 15.12 -0.63 12.59
C ASP A 194 15.85 -1.98 12.45
N GLU A 195 16.86 -2.22 13.27
CA GLU A 195 17.65 -3.46 13.24
C GLU A 195 16.82 -4.74 13.30
N ARG A 196 15.86 -4.82 14.25
CA ARG A 196 15.02 -6.02 14.44
C ARG A 196 14.05 -6.20 13.28
N GLU A 197 13.56 -5.12 12.70
CA GLU A 197 12.70 -5.14 11.53
C GLU A 197 13.48 -5.56 10.28
N ARG A 198 14.74 -5.11 10.12
CA ARG A 198 15.62 -5.53 9.02
C ARG A 198 15.93 -7.03 9.08
N GLU A 199 16.23 -7.58 10.25
CA GLU A 199 16.42 -9.02 10.43
C GLU A 199 15.20 -9.83 9.94
N LYS A 200 13.99 -9.36 10.25
CA LYS A 200 12.76 -10.01 9.77
C LYS A 200 12.59 -9.87 8.27
N LEU A 201 13.00 -8.75 7.68
CA LEU A 201 12.87 -8.44 6.26
C LEU A 201 13.88 -9.20 5.38
N GLY A 202 15.01 -9.61 5.95
CA GLY A 202 16.06 -10.38 5.27
C GLY A 202 17.09 -9.48 4.60
N GLU A 203 17.69 -9.98 3.51
CA GLU A 203 18.73 -9.27 2.77
C GLU A 203 18.16 -8.40 1.64
N PHE A 204 18.96 -7.45 1.16
CA PHE A 204 18.61 -6.72 -0.06
C PHE A 204 18.74 -7.60 -1.30
N LYS A 205 17.67 -7.61 -2.08
CA LYS A 205 17.63 -8.14 -3.44
C LYS A 205 17.69 -6.99 -4.45
N LYS A 206 18.41 -7.23 -5.55
CA LYS A 206 18.51 -6.30 -6.68
C LYS A 206 17.46 -6.60 -7.75
N TYR A 207 16.85 -5.54 -8.29
CA TYR A 207 15.91 -5.58 -9.40
C TYR A 207 16.37 -4.59 -10.48
N SER A 208 16.68 -5.08 -11.69
CA SER A 208 17.10 -4.21 -12.81
C SER A 208 15.92 -3.91 -13.72
N PHE A 209 15.70 -2.63 -14.04
CA PHE A 209 14.62 -2.17 -14.90
C PHE A 209 15.15 -1.22 -15.97
N LYS A 210 14.72 -1.43 -17.21
CA LYS A 210 14.85 -0.45 -18.29
C LYS A 210 13.55 0.32 -18.44
N PHE A 211 13.64 1.62 -18.65
CA PHE A 211 12.51 2.50 -18.90
C PHE A 211 12.80 3.39 -20.11
N GLY A 212 11.75 3.74 -20.84
CA GLY A 212 11.78 4.60 -22.00
C GLY A 212 10.82 5.78 -21.83
N PRO A 213 10.54 6.53 -22.91
CA PRO A 213 9.83 7.82 -22.83
C PRO A 213 8.43 7.72 -22.21
N GLU A 214 7.81 6.54 -22.25
CA GLU A 214 6.56 6.28 -21.54
C GLU A 214 6.77 6.25 -20.02
N LYS A 215 5.92 6.99 -19.30
CA LYS A 215 5.95 7.03 -17.84
C LYS A 215 5.68 5.63 -17.26
N ARG A 216 6.64 5.12 -16.48
CA ARG A 216 6.54 3.84 -15.75
C ARG A 216 6.59 4.06 -14.25
N GLU A 217 6.15 3.09 -13.48
CA GLU A 217 6.26 3.12 -12.02
C GLU A 217 6.92 1.85 -11.48
N ILE A 218 7.89 2.01 -10.58
CA ILE A 218 8.36 0.94 -9.70
C ILE A 218 7.46 0.96 -8.47
N ALA A 219 6.57 -0.01 -8.37
CA ALA A 219 5.68 -0.19 -7.22
C ALA A 219 6.37 -1.05 -6.14
N VAL A 220 6.32 -0.57 -4.89
CA VAL A 220 6.93 -1.20 -3.71
C VAL A 220 5.82 -1.50 -2.70
N SER A 221 5.56 -2.78 -2.47
CA SER A 221 4.39 -3.22 -1.70
C SER A 221 4.43 -2.71 -0.26
N GLY A 222 3.40 -1.95 0.12
CA GLY A 222 3.27 -1.34 1.44
C GLY A 222 3.94 0.03 1.60
N LEU A 223 4.70 0.50 0.60
CA LEU A 223 5.43 1.78 0.68
C LEU A 223 5.03 2.78 -0.41
N GLY A 224 4.43 2.34 -1.51
CA GLY A 224 4.00 3.24 -2.59
C GLY A 224 4.75 2.96 -3.89
N PHE A 225 5.18 4.00 -4.60
CA PHE A 225 5.83 3.82 -5.90
C PHE A 225 6.73 5.00 -6.27
N ILE A 226 7.63 4.75 -7.23
CA ILE A 226 8.50 5.75 -7.85
C ILE A 226 8.13 5.83 -9.32
N SER A 227 7.66 6.98 -9.79
CA SER A 227 7.42 7.21 -11.22
C SER A 227 8.74 7.57 -11.91
N LEU A 228 9.00 6.94 -13.05
CA LEU A 228 10.16 7.16 -13.92
C LEU A 228 9.66 7.89 -15.18
N VAL A 229 10.25 9.04 -15.48
CA VAL A 229 9.95 9.84 -16.68
C VAL A 229 11.27 10.21 -17.34
N GLY A 230 11.49 9.70 -18.55
CA GLY A 230 12.75 9.83 -19.29
C GLY A 230 13.16 8.49 -19.88
N THR A 231 14.43 8.29 -20.17
CA THR A 231 14.93 7.02 -20.73
C THR A 231 16.20 6.61 -20.00
N GLY A 232 16.27 5.33 -19.63
CA GLY A 232 17.46 4.78 -19.00
C GLY A 232 17.27 3.42 -18.36
N GLU A 233 18.19 3.10 -17.44
CA GLU A 233 18.25 1.87 -16.69
C GLU A 233 18.47 2.19 -15.21
N VAL A 234 17.74 1.49 -14.35
CA VAL A 234 17.84 1.61 -12.90
C VAL A 234 18.02 0.25 -12.26
N GLU A 235 18.74 0.23 -11.15
CA GLU A 235 18.80 -0.90 -10.23
C GLU A 235 18.08 -0.50 -8.94
N PHE A 236 17.06 -1.26 -8.55
CA PHE A 236 16.37 -1.07 -7.28
C PHE A 236 16.81 -2.16 -6.31
N HIS A 237 17.39 -1.78 -5.19
CA HIS A 237 17.73 -2.65 -4.08
C HIS A 237 16.63 -2.55 -3.03
N CYS A 238 16.03 -3.67 -2.63
CA CYS A 238 14.99 -3.70 -1.62
C CYS A 238 14.98 -5.04 -0.91
N PHE A 239 14.49 -5.09 0.32
CA PHE A 239 14.45 -6.34 1.09
C PHE A 239 13.68 -7.42 0.34
N GLU A 240 14.23 -8.63 0.31
CA GLU A 240 13.73 -9.75 -0.50
C GLU A 240 12.27 -10.13 -0.21
N LYS A 241 11.81 -9.89 1.03
CA LYS A 241 10.43 -10.14 1.43
C LYS A 241 9.45 -9.06 0.97
N ILE A 242 9.92 -7.94 0.43
CA ILE A 242 9.06 -6.89 -0.11
C ILE A 242 8.85 -7.11 -1.61
N LYS A 243 7.60 -7.20 -2.05
CA LYS A 243 7.30 -7.28 -3.49
C LYS A 243 7.60 -5.94 -4.17
N VAL A 244 8.47 -5.99 -5.16
CA VAL A 244 8.76 -4.92 -6.11
C VAL A 244 8.31 -5.34 -7.51
N SER A 245 7.68 -4.41 -8.25
CA SER A 245 7.30 -4.65 -9.65
C SER A 245 7.24 -3.36 -10.45
N MET A 246 7.62 -3.41 -11.72
CA MET A 246 7.37 -2.32 -12.66
C MET A 246 5.97 -2.43 -13.27
N ARG A 247 5.27 -1.30 -13.44
CA ARG A 247 3.94 -1.21 -14.06
C ARG A 247 3.77 0.08 -14.87
N GLU A 248 2.69 0.16 -15.64
CA GLU A 248 2.22 1.42 -16.20
C GLU A 248 1.81 2.40 -15.09
N ALA A 249 2.01 3.69 -15.36
CA ALA A 249 1.72 4.73 -14.38
C ALA A 249 0.21 4.88 -14.13
N ILE A 250 -0.17 4.89 -12.85
CA ILE A 250 -1.58 5.03 -12.44
C ILE A 250 -1.98 6.49 -12.19
N ILE A 251 -0.98 7.38 -12.13
CA ILE A 251 -1.11 8.85 -12.04
C ILE A 251 -0.61 9.49 -13.34
#